data_AF-A0A535DF30-F1
#
_entry.id   AF-A0A535DF30-F1
#
_cell.length_a   1.000
_cell.length_b   1.000
_cell.length_c   1.000
_cell.angle_alpha   90.00
_cell.angle_beta   90.00
_cell.angle_gamma   90.00
#
_symmetry.space_group_name_H-M   'P 1'
#
loop_
_entity.id
_entity.type
_entity.pdbx_description
1 polymer ?
#
loop_
_entity_poly.entity_id
_entity_poly.type
_entity_poly.pdbx_seq_one_letter_code
_entity_poly.pdbx_strand_id
1 'polypeptide(L)'
;MPPRAPVIWATTGVGAERFRKRIDERHRELSVQAKLRRRSYRRSRADAASEESRRLRGEFLAALGRLSSFESATLRLMRCRYKVQLDERADDLTRDYFQLWQLIARHSGDEWPLDERGAERFDFFATQLGRLEGLADALILAGRNVRLFPLPRLPWVAA
;
A
#
# COMPACT_ATOMS: atom_id res chain seq x y z
N MET A 1 6.55 9.40 -19.09
CA MET A 1 6.11 8.06 -19.57
C MET A 1 4.76 7.73 -18.95
N PRO A 2 3.81 7.16 -19.72
CA PRO A 2 2.53 6.70 -19.17
C PRO A 2 2.73 5.54 -18.18
N PRO A 3 1.85 5.39 -17.17
CA PRO A 3 1.92 4.31 -16.20
C PRO A 3 1.74 2.97 -16.88
N ARG A 4 2.48 1.96 -16.43
CA ARG A 4 2.23 0.56 -16.79
C ARG A 4 1.25 -0.05 -15.79
N ALA A 5 0.26 -0.79 -16.27
CA ALA A 5 -0.68 -1.52 -15.42
C ALA A 5 0.09 -2.52 -14.55
N PRO A 6 -0.31 -2.77 -13.28
CA PRO A 6 0.24 -3.87 -12.49
C PRO A 6 0.18 -5.19 -13.25
N VAL A 7 1.25 -5.98 -13.19
CA VAL A 7 1.24 -7.31 -13.81
C VAL A 7 0.67 -8.30 -12.81
N ILE A 8 -0.44 -8.96 -13.17
CA ILE A 8 -1.12 -9.93 -12.31
C ILE A 8 -1.31 -11.23 -13.09
N TRP A 9 -0.80 -12.35 -12.56
CA TRP A 9 -0.99 -13.66 -13.19
C TRP A 9 -1.25 -14.75 -12.16
N ALA A 10 -1.99 -15.78 -12.60
CA ALA A 10 -2.32 -16.92 -11.76
C ALA A 10 -1.09 -17.80 -11.51
N THR A 11 -0.96 -18.30 -10.28
CA THR A 11 -0.03 -19.37 -9.91
C THR A 11 -0.80 -20.62 -9.50
N THR A 12 -0.07 -21.72 -9.26
CA THR A 12 -0.65 -22.97 -8.74
C THR A 12 -1.38 -22.73 -7.42
N GLY A 13 -2.61 -23.22 -7.32
CA GLY A 13 -3.46 -23.05 -6.14
C GLY A 13 -2.81 -23.56 -4.85
N VAL A 14 -2.95 -22.79 -3.77
CA VAL A 14 -2.45 -23.15 -2.44
C VAL A 14 -3.56 -23.87 -1.68
N GLY A 15 -3.26 -25.03 -1.07
CA GLY A 15 -4.22 -25.73 -0.21
C GLY A 15 -4.68 -24.86 0.98
N ALA A 16 -5.96 -24.97 1.38
CA ALA A 16 -6.62 -24.04 2.30
C ALA A 16 -5.91 -23.87 3.67
N GLU A 17 -5.35 -24.93 4.23
CA GLU A 17 -4.63 -24.88 5.51
C GLU A 17 -3.31 -24.12 5.40
N ARG A 18 -2.56 -24.35 4.32
CA ARG A 18 -1.34 -23.60 4.00
C ARG A 18 -1.65 -22.12 3.72
N PHE A 19 -2.81 -21.83 3.12
CA PHE A 19 -3.26 -20.47 2.88
C PHE A 19 -3.55 -19.72 4.18
N ARG A 20 -4.30 -20.32 5.12
CA ARG A 20 -4.55 -19.70 6.45
C ARG A 20 -3.27 -19.43 7.22
N LYS A 21 -2.36 -20.41 7.27
CA LYS A 21 -1.06 -20.22 7.94
C LYS A 21 -0.25 -19.06 7.35
N ARG A 22 -0.21 -18.95 6.01
CA ARG A 22 0.46 -17.85 5.32
C ARG A 22 -0.18 -16.49 5.60
N ILE A 23 -1.51 -16.45 5.75
CA ILE A 23 -2.23 -15.23 6.16
C ILE A 23 -1.78 -14.79 7.54
N ASP A 24 -1.78 -15.70 8.51
CA ASP A 24 -1.42 -15.39 9.90
C ASP A 24 0.05 -14.95 10.02
N GLU A 25 0.95 -15.65 9.31
CA GLU A 25 2.37 -15.27 9.22
C GLU A 25 2.54 -13.86 8.65
N ARG A 26 1.88 -13.57 7.52
CA ARG A 26 1.99 -12.26 6.87
C ARG A 26 1.35 -11.15 7.70
N HIS A 27 0.20 -11.41 8.32
CA HIS A 27 -0.46 -10.49 9.24
C HIS A 27 0.47 -10.12 10.40
N ARG A 28 1.14 -11.11 10.98
CA ARG A 28 2.09 -10.92 12.06
C ARG A 28 3.28 -10.06 11.63
N GLU A 29 3.85 -10.34 10.46
CA GLU A 29 4.94 -9.53 9.88
C GLU A 29 4.53 -8.06 9.71
N LEU A 30 3.40 -7.81 9.04
CA LEU A 30 2.90 -6.45 8.80
C LEU A 30 2.57 -5.73 10.12
N SER A 31 2.01 -6.45 11.09
CA SER A 31 1.75 -5.92 12.44
C SER A 31 3.04 -5.51 13.16
N VAL A 32 4.10 -6.31 13.08
CA VAL A 32 5.41 -5.97 13.65
C VAL A 32 5.99 -4.74 12.94
N GLN A 33 5.95 -4.70 11.61
CA GLN A 33 6.44 -3.56 10.84
C GLN A 33 5.70 -2.26 11.20
N ALA A 34 4.37 -2.27 11.26
CA ALA A 34 3.58 -1.11 11.65
C ALA A 34 3.92 -0.62 13.07
N LYS A 35 4.11 -1.55 14.03
CA LYS A 35 4.55 -1.22 15.40
C LYS A 35 5.94 -0.60 15.43
N LEU A 36 6.88 -1.14 14.64
CA LEU A 36 8.24 -0.60 14.53
C LEU A 36 8.23 0.81 13.95
N ARG A 37 7.54 1.04 12.82
CA ARG A 37 7.41 2.37 12.21
C ARG A 37 6.74 3.38 13.13
N ARG A 38 5.68 2.97 13.85
CA ARG A 38 5.06 3.80 14.91
C ARG A 38 6.06 4.21 15.97
N ARG A 39 6.88 3.27 16.44
CA ARG A 39 7.88 3.52 17.48
C ARG A 39 8.96 4.46 16.97
N SER A 40 9.47 4.25 15.76
CA SER A 40 10.47 5.13 15.13
C SER A 40 9.93 6.55 14.97
N TYR A 41 8.70 6.70 14.48
CA TYR A 41 8.06 8.01 14.36
C TYR A 41 7.88 8.69 15.73
N ARG A 42 7.28 8.01 16.72
CA ARG A 42 7.00 8.60 18.04
C ARG A 42 8.24 8.90 18.88
N ARG A 43 9.32 8.14 18.71
CA ARG A 43 10.58 8.34 19.45
C ARG A 43 11.56 9.22 18.70
N SER A 44 11.24 9.62 17.48
CA SER A 44 12.04 10.58 16.75
C SER A 44 12.11 11.88 17.55
N ARG A 45 13.33 12.40 17.71
CA ARG A 45 13.57 13.74 18.25
C ARG A 45 13.66 14.78 17.13
N ALA A 46 13.37 14.39 15.89
CA ALA A 46 13.36 15.32 14.78
C ALA A 46 12.29 16.39 14.99
N ASP A 47 12.61 17.62 14.57
CA ASP A 47 11.65 18.73 14.62
C ASP A 47 10.37 18.36 13.85
N ALA A 48 9.21 18.77 14.34
CA ALA A 48 7.93 18.43 13.73
C ALA A 48 7.82 18.94 12.28
N ALA A 49 8.48 20.07 11.98
CA ALA A 49 8.57 20.65 10.64
C ALA A 49 9.63 19.99 9.74
N SER A 50 10.53 19.17 10.31
CA SER A 50 11.63 18.55 9.56
C SER A 50 11.16 17.55 8.52
N GLU A 51 11.94 17.41 7.45
CA GLU A 51 11.72 16.38 6.42
C GLU A 51 11.81 14.97 6.98
N GLU A 52 12.68 14.75 7.96
CA GLU A 52 12.82 13.45 8.62
C GLU A 52 11.55 13.06 9.38
N SER A 53 10.95 13.99 10.14
CA SER A 53 9.69 13.75 10.85
C SER A 53 8.55 13.44 9.88
N ARG A 54 8.48 14.18 8.76
CA ARG A 54 7.52 13.93 7.66
C ARG A 54 7.72 12.54 7.05
N ARG A 55 8.95 12.17 6.68
CA ARG A 55 9.25 10.84 6.14
C ARG A 55 8.81 9.72 7.09
N LEU A 56 9.16 9.83 8.38
CA LEU A 56 8.81 8.84 9.39
C LEU A 56 7.29 8.72 9.60
N ARG A 57 6.56 9.85 9.58
CA ARG A 57 5.09 9.87 9.62
C ARG A 57 4.51 9.14 8.42
N GLY A 58 5.02 9.42 7.21
CA GLY A 58 4.55 8.78 5.98
C GLY A 58 4.80 7.28 5.96
N GLU A 59 6.00 6.84 6.36
CA GLU A 59 6.31 5.41 6.50
C GLU A 59 5.38 4.71 7.49
N PHE A 60 5.05 5.37 8.60
CA PHE A 60 4.11 4.85 9.58
C PHE A 60 2.69 4.73 9.01
N LEU A 61 2.19 5.76 8.33
CA LEU A 61 0.87 5.77 7.72
C LEU A 61 0.75 4.75 6.58
N ALA A 62 1.79 4.61 5.75
CA ALA A 62 1.86 3.58 4.74
C ALA A 62 1.82 2.18 5.35
N ALA A 63 2.58 1.94 6.42
CA ALA A 63 2.56 0.64 7.12
C ALA A 63 1.18 0.32 7.73
N LEU A 64 0.49 1.33 8.29
CA LEU A 64 -0.87 1.17 8.79
C LEU A 64 -1.89 0.90 7.67
N GLY A 65 -1.84 1.69 6.59
CA GLY A 65 -2.70 1.51 5.42
C GLY A 65 -2.53 0.12 4.81
N ARG A 66 -1.29 -0.38 4.75
CA ARG A 66 -0.96 -1.73 4.28
C ARG A 66 -1.55 -2.82 5.15
N LEU A 67 -1.36 -2.76 6.46
CA LEU A 67 -1.91 -3.74 7.40
C LEU A 67 -3.45 -3.78 7.32
N SER A 68 -4.11 -2.62 7.42
CA SER A 68 -5.57 -2.53 7.41
C SER A 68 -6.18 -3.02 6.08
N SER A 69 -5.54 -2.67 4.96
CA SER A 69 -5.98 -3.10 3.64
C SER A 69 -5.77 -4.60 3.45
N PHE A 70 -4.63 -5.14 3.90
CA PHE A 70 -4.35 -6.57 3.88
C PHE A 70 -5.39 -7.37 4.67
N GLU A 71 -5.72 -6.95 5.90
CA GLU A 71 -6.76 -7.59 6.72
C GLU A 71 -8.11 -7.61 5.99
N SER A 72 -8.53 -6.45 5.48
CA SER A 72 -9.80 -6.28 4.78
C SER A 72 -9.87 -7.11 3.50
N ALA A 73 -8.80 -7.11 2.70
CA ALA A 73 -8.70 -7.86 1.46
C ALA A 73 -8.71 -9.36 1.72
N THR A 74 -7.96 -9.83 2.71
CA THR A 74 -7.85 -11.24 3.05
C THR A 74 -9.19 -11.80 3.54
N LEU A 75 -9.92 -11.05 4.37
CA LEU A 75 -11.28 -11.42 4.79
C LEU A 75 -12.25 -11.58 3.61
N ARG A 76 -12.10 -10.75 2.58
CA ARG A 76 -12.90 -10.85 1.34
C ARG A 76 -12.46 -12.04 0.49
N LEU A 77 -11.16 -12.25 0.32
CA LEU A 77 -10.58 -13.33 -0.47
C LEU A 77 -10.90 -14.72 0.11
N MET A 78 -10.96 -14.86 1.44
CA MET A 78 -11.41 -16.10 2.08
C MET A 78 -12.85 -16.47 1.75
N ARG A 79 -13.68 -15.51 1.30
CA ARG A 79 -15.06 -15.74 0.87
C ARG A 79 -15.17 -16.03 -0.63
N CYS A 80 -14.09 -15.80 -1.41
CA CYS A 80 -14.09 -16.08 -2.83
C CYS A 80 -14.13 -17.59 -3.07
N ARG A 81 -15.12 -18.03 -3.85
CA ARG A 81 -15.32 -19.44 -4.24
C ARG A 81 -14.93 -19.71 -5.69
N TYR A 82 -14.90 -18.67 -6.52
CA TYR A 82 -14.70 -18.78 -7.96
C TYR A 82 -13.55 -17.92 -8.45
N LYS A 83 -12.89 -18.38 -9.53
CA LYS A 83 -11.77 -17.67 -10.16
C LYS A 83 -12.15 -16.24 -10.60
N VAL A 84 -13.36 -16.06 -11.12
CA VAL A 84 -13.87 -14.74 -11.56
C VAL A 84 -13.83 -13.69 -10.44
N GLN A 85 -14.14 -14.10 -9.21
CA GLN A 85 -14.11 -13.20 -8.05
C GLN A 85 -12.69 -12.79 -7.68
N LEU A 86 -11.69 -13.64 -7.95
CA LEU A 86 -10.28 -13.30 -7.75
C LEU A 86 -9.78 -12.38 -8.87
N ASP A 87 -10.24 -12.59 -10.11
CA ASP A 87 -9.91 -11.74 -11.24
C ASP A 87 -10.50 -10.32 -11.05
N GLU A 88 -11.74 -10.20 -10.58
CA GLU A 88 -12.34 -8.89 -10.21
C GLU A 88 -11.50 -8.12 -9.17
N ARG A 89 -10.88 -8.82 -8.21
CA ARG A 89 -10.00 -8.17 -7.21
C ARG A 89 -8.66 -7.74 -7.79
N ALA A 90 -8.17 -8.45 -8.80
CA ALA A 90 -7.00 -8.03 -9.55
C ALA A 90 -7.31 -6.76 -10.38
N ASP A 91 -8.51 -6.66 -10.92
CA ASP A 91 -8.99 -5.47 -11.63
C ASP A 91 -9.18 -4.28 -10.68
N ASP A 92 -9.73 -4.51 -9.48
CA ASP A 92 -9.83 -3.49 -8.43
C ASP A 92 -8.44 -2.92 -8.08
N LEU A 93 -7.43 -3.77 -7.89
CA LEU A 93 -6.06 -3.33 -7.63
C LEU A 93 -5.51 -2.47 -8.79
N THR A 94 -5.76 -2.89 -10.03
CA THR A 94 -5.32 -2.16 -11.23
C THR A 94 -5.97 -0.78 -11.31
N ARG A 95 -7.27 -0.71 -11.02
CA ARG A 95 -8.02 0.55 -10.97
C ARG A 95 -7.47 1.47 -9.89
N ASP A 96 -7.33 0.99 -8.66
CA ASP A 96 -6.84 1.77 -7.53
C ASP A 96 -5.41 2.29 -7.80
N TYR A 97 -4.57 1.47 -8.45
CA TYR A 97 -3.22 1.86 -8.87
C TYR A 97 -3.26 3.04 -9.85
N PHE A 98 -4.06 2.95 -10.90
CA PHE A 98 -4.14 4.03 -11.89
C PHE A 98 -4.78 5.29 -11.31
N GLN A 99 -5.79 5.17 -10.44
CA GLN A 99 -6.38 6.31 -9.74
C GLN A 99 -5.33 7.03 -8.89
N LEU A 100 -4.57 6.28 -8.08
CA LEU A 100 -3.51 6.87 -7.26
C LEU A 100 -2.41 7.50 -8.13
N TRP A 101 -2.01 6.81 -9.22
CA TRP A 101 -1.04 7.34 -10.16
C TRP A 101 -1.51 8.67 -10.78
N GLN A 102 -2.76 8.75 -11.22
CA GLN A 102 -3.32 9.96 -11.82
C GLN A 102 -3.41 11.10 -10.82
N LEU A 103 -3.80 10.81 -9.57
CA LEU A 103 -3.82 11.80 -8.51
C LEU A 103 -2.40 12.35 -8.27
N ILE A 104 -1.41 11.47 -8.11
CA ILE A 104 -0.01 11.89 -7.92
C ILE A 104 0.48 12.71 -9.12
N ALA A 105 0.22 12.25 -10.35
CA ALA A 105 0.67 12.93 -11.57
C ALA A 105 0.06 14.32 -11.75
N ARG A 106 -1.21 14.52 -11.37
CA ARG A 106 -1.86 15.84 -11.36
C ARG A 106 -1.26 16.78 -10.33
N HIS A 107 -0.76 16.24 -9.22
CA HIS A 107 -0.23 17.02 -8.10
C HIS A 107 1.30 17.15 -8.11
N SER A 108 2.01 16.45 -8.98
CA SER A 108 3.48 16.52 -9.10
C SER A 108 4.01 17.67 -9.96
N GLY A 109 3.12 18.44 -10.60
CA GLY A 109 3.50 19.52 -11.53
C GLY A 109 3.65 20.91 -10.89
N ASP A 110 3.22 21.07 -9.64
CA ASP A 110 3.16 22.37 -8.98
C ASP A 110 4.09 22.36 -7.75
N GLU A 111 4.98 23.35 -7.65
CA GLU A 111 5.74 23.64 -6.43
C GLU A 111 4.79 24.24 -5.38
N TRP A 112 4.13 23.40 -4.59
CA TRP A 112 3.28 23.87 -3.49
C TRP A 112 4.09 23.99 -2.20
N PRO A 113 4.05 25.15 -1.51
CA PRO A 113 4.50 25.20 -0.13
C PRO A 113 3.65 24.25 0.73
N LEU A 114 4.31 23.52 1.64
CA LEU A 114 3.67 22.59 2.57
C LEU A 114 2.93 23.37 3.66
N ASP A 115 1.74 23.87 3.34
CA ASP A 115 0.74 24.34 4.28
C ASP A 115 0.05 23.16 5.01
N GLU A 116 -0.87 23.42 5.94
CA GLU A 116 -1.65 22.37 6.63
C GLU A 116 -2.35 21.43 5.65
N ARG A 117 -2.84 21.98 4.52
CA ARG A 117 -3.43 21.19 3.42
C ARG A 117 -2.41 20.31 2.71
N GLY A 118 -1.15 20.71 2.66
CA GLY A 118 -0.03 19.87 2.19
C GLY A 118 0.23 18.66 3.09
N ALA A 119 0.15 18.83 4.41
CA ALA A 119 0.34 17.74 5.37
C ALA A 119 -0.80 16.71 5.33
N GLU A 120 -2.05 17.15 5.18
CA GLU A 120 -3.20 16.24 5.01
C GLU A 120 -3.12 15.43 3.71
N ARG A 121 -2.69 16.08 2.61
CA ARG A 121 -2.45 15.41 1.33
C ARG A 121 -1.31 14.38 1.44
N PHE A 122 -0.24 14.72 2.14
CA PHE A 122 0.87 13.80 2.40
C PHE A 122 0.39 12.53 3.10
N ASP A 123 -0.37 12.69 4.18
CA ASP A 123 -0.94 11.59 4.94
C ASP A 123 -1.85 10.72 4.08
N PHE A 124 -2.65 11.36 3.23
CA PHE A 124 -3.51 10.68 2.28
C PHE A 124 -2.71 9.79 1.32
N PHE A 125 -1.71 10.34 0.62
CA PHE A 125 -0.91 9.57 -0.35
C PHE A 125 -0.13 8.43 0.30
N ALA A 126 0.49 8.68 1.45
CA ALA A 126 1.17 7.64 2.22
C ALA A 126 0.22 6.49 2.58
N THR A 127 -0.98 6.83 3.06
CA THR A 127 -2.01 5.84 3.38
C THR A 127 -2.47 5.07 2.14
N GLN A 128 -2.73 5.74 1.00
CA GLN A 128 -3.18 5.07 -0.23
C GLN A 128 -2.12 4.14 -0.81
N LEU A 129 -0.85 4.54 -0.78
CA LEU A 129 0.26 3.68 -1.19
C LEU A 129 0.28 2.41 -0.34
N GLY A 130 0.20 2.55 0.98
CA GLY A 130 0.08 1.43 1.90
C GLY A 130 -1.09 0.52 1.53
N ARG A 131 -2.27 1.10 1.28
CA ARG A 131 -3.47 0.33 0.91
C ARG A 131 -3.27 -0.53 -0.34
N LEU A 132 -2.61 0.00 -1.38
CA LEU A 132 -2.27 -0.75 -2.58
C LEU A 132 -1.33 -1.92 -2.29
N GLU A 133 -0.29 -1.69 -1.49
CA GLU A 133 0.63 -2.75 -1.09
C GLU A 133 -0.08 -3.85 -0.29
N GLY A 134 -1.04 -3.49 0.55
CA GLY A 134 -1.82 -4.43 1.34
C GLY A 134 -2.74 -5.31 0.47
N LEU A 135 -3.37 -4.72 -0.55
CA LEU A 135 -4.15 -5.46 -1.55
C LEU A 135 -3.26 -6.40 -2.36
N ALA A 136 -2.08 -5.93 -2.78
CA ALA A 136 -1.11 -6.74 -3.52
C ALA A 136 -0.61 -7.93 -2.68
N ASP A 137 -0.27 -7.72 -1.41
CA ASP A 137 0.12 -8.80 -0.50
C ASP A 137 -0.98 -9.87 -0.38
N ALA A 138 -2.24 -9.45 -0.22
CA ALA A 138 -3.37 -10.37 -0.08
C ALA A 138 -3.60 -11.19 -1.36
N LEU A 139 -3.48 -10.56 -2.52
CA LEU A 139 -3.57 -11.24 -3.82
C LEU A 139 -2.41 -12.23 -4.04
N ILE A 140 -1.18 -11.88 -3.60
CA ILE A 140 -0.02 -12.78 -3.60
C ILE A 140 -0.29 -14.04 -2.80
N LEU A 141 -0.85 -13.90 -1.59
CA LEU A 141 -1.22 -15.07 -0.80
C LEU A 141 -2.33 -15.90 -1.44
N ALA A 142 -3.27 -15.25 -2.13
CA ALA A 142 -4.37 -15.92 -2.85
C ALA A 142 -3.93 -16.59 -4.17
N GLY A 143 -2.63 -16.69 -4.44
CA GLY A 143 -2.09 -17.36 -5.63
C GLY A 143 -2.08 -16.48 -6.87
N ARG A 144 -1.98 -15.15 -6.71
CA ARG A 144 -1.74 -14.21 -7.81
C ARG A 144 -0.39 -13.57 -7.64
N ASN A 145 0.52 -13.77 -8.58
CA ASN A 145 1.72 -12.96 -8.58
C ASN A 145 1.34 -11.54 -8.98
N VAL A 146 1.67 -10.57 -8.15
CA VAL A 146 1.40 -9.15 -8.37
C VAL A 146 2.73 -8.40 -8.46
N ARG A 147 2.90 -7.63 -9.52
CA ARG A 147 4.00 -6.67 -9.66
C ARG A 147 3.43 -5.26 -9.80
N LEU A 148 3.56 -4.47 -8.74
CA LEU A 148 3.30 -3.03 -8.78
C LEU A 148 4.47 -2.33 -9.48
N PHE A 149 4.18 -1.41 -10.39
CA PHE A 149 5.18 -0.52 -10.97
C PHE A 149 5.39 0.69 -10.05
N PRO A 150 6.61 1.27 -10.01
CA PRO A 150 6.87 2.44 -9.18
C PRO A 150 5.89 3.56 -9.55
N LEU A 151 5.26 4.15 -8.54
CA LEU A 151 4.50 5.38 -8.70
C LEU A 151 5.46 6.52 -9.05
N PRO A 152 4.96 7.63 -9.64
CA PRO A 152 5.78 8.83 -9.83
C PRO A 152 6.37 9.23 -8.49
N ARG A 153 7.58 9.78 -8.50
CA ARG A 153 8.16 10.35 -7.29
C ARG A 153 7.14 11.33 -6.75
N LEU A 154 6.67 11.08 -5.53
CA LEU A 154 5.93 12.09 -4.81
C LEU A 154 6.84 13.33 -4.78
N PRO A 155 6.35 14.53 -5.11
CA PRO A 155 7.19 15.70 -5.35
C PRO A 155 8.12 16.06 -4.17
N TRP A 156 7.85 15.55 -2.97
CA TRP A 156 8.66 15.72 -1.75
C TRP A 156 9.49 14.48 -1.35
N VAL A 157 9.64 13.49 -2.24
CA VAL A 157 10.63 12.38 -2.14
C VAL A 157 11.81 12.65 -3.08
N ALA A 158 12.01 13.92 -3.47
CA ALA A 158 13.28 14.34 -4.04
C ALA A 158 14.37 14.07 -3.00
N ALA A 159 15.30 13.19 -3.37
CA ALA A 159 16.51 12.89 -2.62
C ALA A 159 17.38 14.15 -2.49
#